data_AF-A0A3E4YM02-F1
#
_entry.id   AF-A0A3E4YM02-F1
#
_cell.length_a   1.000
_cell.length_b   1.000
_cell.length_c   1.000
_cell.angle_alpha   90.00
_cell.angle_beta   90.00
_cell.angle_gamma   90.00
#
_symmetry.space_group_name_H-M   'P 1'
#
loop_
_entity.id
_entity.type
_entity.pdbx_description
1 polymer ?
#
loop_
_entity_poly.entity_id
_entity_poly.type
_entity_poly.pdbx_seq_one_letter_code
_entity_poly.pdbx_strand_id
1 'polypeptide(L)'
;MGRKKAVKELTEKEWLEREKENGLNEIKDKLNFINPPTYEFNIGDKVKFGNLQDATVDYISKDKKVYGLVCTQVHRNYGNPYEDKTYMVVAWNEIRSLSILNNVSNFTKNTNININFQNTTIESLIFEYYNFGINLDPEYQRGYVWDDKDRENLIDSIFNNIKIGEFALNHLSDKEWEEKGFSYEIVDGKQRLSTLIAFYENRFPYKGYYFNDLSSADRYTFLNKNISVGKTRNLEKKDVLEYFLVLNRAGRCMDEEHLTKVEDMLHDELEKDNIERV
;
A
#
# COMPACT_ATOMS: atom_id res chain seq x y z
N MET A 1 -34.98 -54.26 -11.69
CA MET A 1 -35.72 -52.99 -11.48
C MET A 1 -35.16 -52.28 -10.26
N GLY A 2 -34.21 -51.36 -10.45
CA GLY A 2 -33.69 -50.51 -9.36
C GLY A 2 -34.63 -49.34 -9.13
N ARG A 3 -35.18 -49.22 -7.92
CA ARG A 3 -35.95 -48.04 -7.50
C ARG A 3 -35.01 -46.82 -7.52
N LYS A 4 -35.16 -45.92 -8.50
CA LYS A 4 -34.62 -44.56 -8.39
C LYS A 4 -35.22 -43.94 -7.13
N LYS A 5 -34.40 -43.62 -6.13
CA LYS A 5 -34.82 -42.77 -4.99
C LYS A 5 -35.29 -41.45 -5.59
N ALA A 6 -36.57 -41.15 -5.47
CA ALA A 6 -37.10 -39.85 -5.81
C ALA A 6 -36.46 -38.83 -4.87
N VAL A 7 -35.60 -37.96 -5.41
CA VAL A 7 -35.14 -36.76 -4.70
C VAL A 7 -36.38 -35.88 -4.59
N LYS A 8 -36.85 -35.65 -3.36
CA LYS A 8 -38.00 -34.78 -3.10
C LYS A 8 -37.57 -33.36 -3.48
N GLU A 9 -38.16 -32.81 -4.54
CA GLU A 9 -37.95 -31.40 -4.89
C GLU A 9 -38.43 -30.53 -3.71
N LEU A 10 -37.51 -29.74 -3.16
CA LEU A 10 -37.81 -28.80 -2.08
C LEU A 10 -38.71 -27.70 -2.64
N THR A 11 -39.66 -27.24 -1.83
CA THR A 11 -40.35 -26.00 -2.14
C THR A 11 -39.36 -24.83 -2.08
N GLU A 12 -39.62 -23.76 -2.84
CA GLU A 12 -38.74 -22.58 -2.87
C GLU A 12 -38.46 -22.02 -1.45
N LYS A 13 -39.47 -22.03 -0.58
CA LYS A 13 -39.34 -21.62 0.82
C LYS A 13 -38.43 -22.54 1.65
N GLU A 14 -38.54 -23.85 1.47
CA GLU A 14 -37.68 -24.82 2.18
C GLU A 14 -36.23 -24.75 1.70
N TRP A 15 -36.03 -24.45 0.41
CA TRP A 15 -34.70 -24.22 -0.14
C TRP A 15 -34.07 -22.93 0.42
N LEU A 16 -34.79 -21.81 0.42
CA LEU A 16 -34.32 -20.52 0.96
C LEU A 16 -33.89 -20.64 2.43
N GLU A 17 -34.71 -21.29 3.27
CA GLU A 17 -34.39 -21.43 4.69
C GLU A 17 -33.14 -22.29 4.91
N ARG A 18 -32.96 -23.36 4.10
CA ARG A 18 -31.76 -24.21 4.15
C ARG A 18 -30.50 -23.44 3.76
N GLU A 19 -30.52 -22.71 2.66
CA GLU A 19 -29.36 -21.95 2.21
C GLU A 19 -29.01 -20.81 3.18
N LYS A 20 -30.02 -20.18 3.77
CA LYS A 20 -29.84 -19.21 4.85
C LYS A 20 -29.16 -19.83 6.07
N GLU A 21 -29.61 -20.98 6.55
CA GLU A 21 -28.97 -21.68 7.68
C GLU A 21 -27.51 -22.06 7.37
N ASN A 22 -27.26 -22.58 6.17
CA ASN A 22 -25.91 -22.91 5.71
C ASN A 22 -25.01 -21.67 5.72
N GLY A 23 -25.45 -20.58 5.09
CA GLY A 23 -24.67 -19.35 5.03
C GLY A 23 -24.47 -18.68 6.41
N LEU A 24 -25.46 -18.78 7.31
CA LEU A 24 -25.32 -18.31 8.69
C LEU A 24 -24.27 -19.10 9.46
N ASN A 25 -24.19 -20.41 9.23
CA ASN A 25 -23.14 -21.25 9.83
C ASN A 25 -21.76 -20.90 9.27
N GLU A 26 -21.64 -20.63 7.97
CA GLU A 26 -20.37 -20.25 7.33
C GLU A 26 -19.85 -18.87 7.79
N ILE A 27 -20.74 -17.91 8.00
CA ILE A 27 -20.34 -16.54 8.40
C ILE A 27 -20.08 -16.40 9.90
N LYS A 28 -20.57 -17.36 10.71
CA LYS A 28 -20.58 -17.29 12.18
C LYS A 28 -19.23 -16.94 12.78
N ASP A 29 -18.17 -17.61 12.33
CA ASP A 29 -16.82 -17.43 12.87
C ASP A 29 -16.21 -16.07 12.47
N LYS A 30 -16.72 -15.45 11.38
CA LYS A 30 -16.26 -14.15 10.89
C LYS A 30 -16.91 -12.97 11.63
N LEU A 31 -18.03 -13.17 12.32
CA LEU A 31 -18.81 -12.10 12.96
C LEU A 31 -18.02 -11.28 13.98
N ASN A 32 -17.04 -11.90 14.64
CA ASN A 32 -16.18 -11.23 15.61
C ASN A 32 -15.28 -10.16 14.97
N PHE A 33 -14.98 -10.29 13.67
CA PHE A 33 -14.15 -9.34 12.92
C PHE A 33 -14.97 -8.31 12.13
N ILE A 34 -16.29 -8.49 12.06
CA ILE A 34 -17.18 -7.58 11.34
C ILE A 34 -17.55 -6.41 12.26
N ASN A 35 -17.15 -5.21 11.85
CA ASN A 35 -17.49 -3.97 12.56
C ASN A 35 -19.01 -3.73 12.58
N PRO A 36 -19.53 -2.91 13.50
CA PRO A 36 -20.93 -2.47 13.45
C PRO A 36 -21.24 -1.72 12.14
N PRO A 37 -22.45 -1.88 11.56
CA PRO A 37 -22.83 -1.18 10.34
C PRO A 37 -22.89 0.33 10.52
N THR A 38 -22.41 1.07 9.51
CA THR A 38 -22.51 2.55 9.44
C THR A 38 -23.62 3.03 8.51
N TYR A 39 -24.23 2.11 7.76
CA TYR A 39 -25.42 2.29 6.96
C TYR A 39 -26.18 0.96 6.92
N GLU A 40 -27.45 1.01 6.59
CA GLU A 40 -28.35 -0.14 6.68
C GLU A 40 -29.25 -0.22 5.44
N PHE A 41 -29.75 -1.43 5.19
CA PHE A 41 -30.77 -1.73 4.19
C PHE A 41 -31.98 -2.37 4.87
N ASN A 42 -33.11 -2.35 4.18
CA ASN A 42 -34.35 -3.00 4.58
C ASN A 42 -34.60 -4.26 3.74
N ILE A 43 -35.41 -5.17 4.27
CA ILE A 43 -35.92 -6.32 3.51
C ILE A 43 -36.68 -5.81 2.29
N GLY A 44 -36.37 -6.36 1.12
CA GLY A 44 -36.89 -5.95 -0.18
C GLY A 44 -36.03 -4.91 -0.91
N ASP A 45 -35.02 -4.32 -0.26
CA ASP A 45 -34.13 -3.38 -0.93
C ASP A 45 -33.29 -4.10 -2.01
N LYS A 46 -33.23 -3.50 -3.20
CA LYS A 46 -32.28 -3.92 -4.23
C LYS A 46 -30.91 -3.32 -3.93
N VAL A 47 -29.89 -4.17 -3.96
CA VAL A 47 -28.54 -3.80 -3.56
C VAL A 47 -27.49 -4.29 -4.57
N LYS A 48 -26.33 -3.66 -4.55
CA LYS A 48 -25.15 -4.12 -5.29
C LYS A 48 -24.33 -5.05 -4.41
N PHE A 49 -24.06 -6.25 -4.91
CA PHE A 49 -23.17 -7.23 -4.29
C PHE A 49 -22.22 -7.81 -5.35
N GLY A 50 -20.92 -7.56 -5.20
CA GLY A 50 -19.93 -7.91 -6.22
C GLY A 50 -20.29 -7.39 -7.62
N ASN A 51 -20.33 -8.30 -8.59
CA ASN A 51 -20.76 -8.04 -9.97
C ASN A 51 -22.21 -8.45 -10.26
N LEU A 52 -22.97 -8.90 -9.24
CA LEU A 52 -24.37 -9.29 -9.42
C LEU A 52 -25.25 -8.04 -9.51
N GLN A 53 -26.11 -8.00 -10.53
CA GLN A 53 -26.95 -6.83 -10.83
C GLN A 53 -28.34 -6.88 -10.17
N ASP A 54 -28.81 -8.07 -9.81
CA ASP A 54 -30.13 -8.29 -9.21
C ASP A 54 -30.01 -9.06 -7.89
N ALA A 55 -29.47 -8.40 -6.86
CA ALA A 55 -29.48 -8.89 -5.48
C ALA A 55 -30.53 -8.13 -4.66
N THR A 56 -31.41 -8.84 -3.97
CA THR A 56 -32.47 -8.27 -3.13
C THR A 56 -32.33 -8.78 -1.70
N VAL A 57 -32.45 -7.89 -0.73
CA VAL A 57 -32.38 -8.25 0.70
C VAL A 57 -33.61 -9.06 1.10
N ASP A 58 -33.39 -10.24 1.64
CA ASP A 58 -34.43 -11.17 2.11
C ASP A 58 -34.36 -11.39 3.64
N TYR A 59 -33.17 -11.28 4.21
CA TYR A 59 -32.94 -11.46 5.65
C TYR A 59 -31.98 -10.41 6.19
N ILE A 60 -32.16 -10.05 7.47
CA ILE A 60 -31.28 -9.17 8.24
C ILE A 60 -31.13 -9.78 9.64
N SER A 61 -29.90 -9.94 10.12
CA SER A 61 -29.65 -10.38 11.50
C SER A 61 -30.05 -9.31 12.52
N LYS A 62 -30.28 -9.72 13.77
CA LYS A 62 -30.67 -8.81 14.85
C LYS A 62 -29.68 -7.67 15.11
N ASP A 63 -28.39 -7.96 14.97
CA ASP A 63 -27.29 -6.98 15.09
C ASP A 63 -26.99 -6.25 13.78
N LYS A 64 -27.75 -6.56 12.71
CA LYS A 64 -27.63 -5.99 11.36
C LYS A 64 -26.26 -6.16 10.72
N LYS A 65 -25.42 -7.05 11.25
CA LYS A 65 -24.11 -7.34 10.67
C LYS A 65 -24.20 -8.26 9.46
N VAL A 66 -25.28 -9.04 9.37
CA VAL A 66 -25.48 -10.07 8.36
C VAL A 66 -26.77 -9.81 7.61
N TYR A 67 -26.69 -10.02 6.29
CA TYR A 67 -27.79 -9.90 5.38
C TYR A 67 -27.90 -11.19 4.55
N GLY A 68 -29.12 -11.67 4.34
CA GLY A 68 -29.42 -12.70 3.35
C GLY A 68 -29.91 -12.04 2.07
N LEU A 69 -29.35 -12.44 0.94
CA LEU A 69 -29.65 -11.90 -0.38
C LEU A 69 -30.21 -13.00 -1.28
N VAL A 70 -31.32 -12.71 -1.95
CA VAL A 70 -31.76 -13.47 -3.11
C VAL A 70 -31.16 -12.83 -4.35
N CYS A 71 -30.30 -13.57 -5.04
CA CYS A 71 -29.63 -13.15 -6.26
C CYS A 71 -30.22 -13.89 -7.45
N THR A 72 -30.62 -13.17 -8.49
CA THR A 72 -31.09 -13.77 -9.74
C THR A 72 -30.07 -13.49 -10.85
N GLN A 73 -29.66 -14.52 -11.57
CA GLN A 73 -28.81 -14.40 -12.76
C GLN A 73 -29.54 -14.94 -13.98
N VAL A 74 -29.65 -14.11 -15.03
CA VAL A 74 -30.24 -14.52 -16.31
C VAL A 74 -29.12 -15.04 -17.22
N HIS A 75 -29.15 -16.34 -17.53
CA HIS A 75 -28.22 -16.95 -18.47
C HIS A 75 -28.80 -16.91 -19.88
N ARG A 76 -28.12 -16.24 -20.81
CA ARG A 76 -28.52 -16.18 -22.23
C ARG A 76 -27.71 -17.18 -23.05
N ASN A 77 -28.09 -18.47 -22.98
CA ASN A 77 -27.51 -19.50 -23.84
C ASN A 77 -28.40 -19.76 -25.06
N TYR A 78 -27.80 -19.73 -26.25
CA TYR A 78 -28.39 -20.25 -27.51
C TYR A 78 -29.87 -19.86 -27.75
N GLY A 79 -30.23 -18.60 -27.48
CA GLY A 79 -31.57 -18.07 -27.75
C GLY A 79 -32.68 -18.50 -26.78
N ASN A 80 -32.38 -19.30 -25.76
CA ASN A 80 -33.37 -19.67 -24.73
C ASN A 80 -32.87 -19.23 -23.33
N PRO A 81 -33.25 -18.03 -22.86
CA PRO A 81 -32.82 -17.54 -21.56
C PRO A 81 -33.43 -18.36 -20.43
N TYR A 82 -32.63 -18.70 -19.41
CA TYR A 82 -33.12 -19.24 -18.15
C TYR A 82 -32.61 -18.41 -16.96
N GLU A 83 -33.40 -18.38 -15.89
CA GLU A 83 -33.06 -17.68 -14.65
C GLU A 83 -32.55 -18.68 -13.62
N ASP A 84 -31.39 -18.40 -13.05
CA ASP A 84 -30.86 -19.12 -11.90
C ASP A 84 -30.99 -18.24 -10.65
N LYS A 85 -31.47 -18.81 -9.55
CA LYS A 85 -31.61 -18.12 -8.26
C LYS A 85 -30.63 -18.71 -7.27
N THR A 86 -29.83 -17.85 -6.65
CA THR A 86 -28.90 -18.22 -5.58
C THR A 86 -29.23 -17.43 -4.33
N TYR A 87 -29.08 -18.05 -3.16
CA TYR A 87 -29.17 -17.36 -1.88
C TYR A 87 -27.79 -17.16 -1.29
N MET A 88 -27.48 -15.94 -0.87
CA MET A 88 -26.17 -15.58 -0.32
C MET A 88 -26.36 -14.98 1.07
N VAL A 89 -25.62 -15.48 2.06
CA VAL A 89 -25.53 -14.83 3.38
C VAL A 89 -24.20 -14.09 3.45
N VAL A 90 -24.26 -12.78 3.64
CA VAL A 90 -23.11 -11.87 3.50
C VAL A 90 -23.03 -10.86 4.63
N ALA A 91 -21.86 -10.28 4.83
CA ALA A 91 -21.68 -9.21 5.79
C ALA A 91 -22.18 -7.86 5.24
N TRP A 92 -22.65 -6.96 6.12
CA TRP A 92 -23.15 -5.64 5.72
C TRP A 92 -22.14 -4.83 4.89
N ASN A 93 -20.83 -4.97 5.16
CA ASN A 93 -19.76 -4.25 4.47
C ASN A 93 -19.46 -4.78 3.06
N GLU A 94 -20.14 -5.82 2.60
CA GLU A 94 -20.05 -6.35 1.23
C GLU A 94 -21.17 -5.84 0.32
N ILE A 95 -22.21 -5.25 0.91
CA ILE A 95 -23.39 -4.74 0.21
C ILE A 95 -23.27 -3.24 -0.01
N ARG A 96 -23.62 -2.75 -1.21
CA ARG A 96 -23.62 -1.31 -1.53
C ARG A 96 -24.97 -0.87 -2.10
N SER A 97 -25.31 0.39 -1.89
CA SER A 97 -26.48 1.00 -2.52
C SER A 97 -26.35 1.00 -4.05
N LEU A 98 -27.44 0.75 -4.76
CA LEU A 98 -27.52 0.91 -6.23
C LEU A 98 -27.44 2.37 -6.68
N SER A 99 -27.62 3.34 -5.78
CA SER A 99 -27.50 4.78 -6.11
C SER A 99 -26.12 5.17 -6.67
N ILE A 100 -25.08 4.35 -6.43
CA ILE A 100 -23.75 4.51 -7.02
C ILE A 100 -23.79 4.48 -8.56
N LEU A 101 -24.78 3.81 -9.17
CA LEU A 101 -24.91 3.73 -10.64
C LEU A 101 -25.33 5.07 -11.27
N ASN A 102 -25.98 5.95 -10.52
CA ASN A 102 -26.54 7.20 -11.03
C ASN A 102 -25.65 8.43 -10.77
N ASN A 103 -24.74 8.35 -9.80
CA ASN A 103 -23.77 9.41 -9.47
C ASN A 103 -22.35 8.82 -9.47
N VAL A 104 -21.81 8.59 -10.66
CA VAL A 104 -20.46 8.04 -10.82
C VAL A 104 -19.45 9.15 -10.51
N SER A 105 -18.72 9.01 -9.41
CA SER A 105 -17.58 9.88 -9.14
C SER A 105 -16.50 9.69 -10.22
N ASN A 106 -15.89 10.78 -10.68
CA ASN A 106 -14.74 10.73 -11.58
C ASN A 106 -13.48 11.30 -10.90
N PHE A 107 -13.10 10.71 -9.76
CA PHE A 107 -11.91 11.13 -9.03
C PHE A 107 -10.62 10.64 -9.68
N THR A 108 -10.67 9.50 -10.39
CA THR A 108 -9.52 8.93 -11.07
C THR A 108 -9.15 9.80 -12.26
N LYS A 109 -8.02 10.51 -12.14
CA LYS A 109 -7.35 11.09 -13.29
C LYS A 109 -6.44 10.02 -13.89
N ASN A 110 -6.50 9.83 -15.20
CA ASN A 110 -5.51 9.00 -15.91
C ASN A 110 -4.18 9.76 -15.97
N THR A 111 -3.48 9.84 -14.84
CA THR A 111 -2.11 10.35 -14.77
C THR A 111 -1.16 9.21 -15.12
N ASN A 112 -0.15 9.49 -15.94
CA ASN A 112 0.91 8.51 -16.26
C ASN A 112 1.88 8.28 -15.08
N ILE A 113 1.67 8.96 -13.96
CA ILE A 113 2.46 8.85 -12.73
C ILE A 113 2.02 7.59 -11.96
N ASN A 114 2.49 6.43 -12.39
CA ASN A 114 2.41 5.20 -11.61
C ASN A 114 3.81 4.80 -11.15
N ILE A 115 3.98 4.69 -9.83
CA ILE A 115 5.28 4.49 -9.21
C ILE A 115 5.22 3.22 -8.41
N ASN A 116 6.04 2.28 -8.82
CA ASN A 116 6.16 1.03 -8.10
C ASN A 116 7.35 1.14 -7.16
N PHE A 117 7.05 1.26 -5.86
CA PHE A 117 8.06 1.20 -4.81
C PHE A 117 8.41 -0.26 -4.52
N GLN A 118 9.71 -0.56 -4.64
CA GLN A 118 10.25 -1.89 -4.39
C GLN A 118 11.31 -1.81 -3.30
N ASN A 119 11.35 -2.85 -2.46
CA ASN A 119 12.41 -2.97 -1.46
C ASN A 119 13.69 -3.48 -2.12
N THR A 120 14.80 -2.82 -1.81
CA THR A 120 16.15 -3.15 -2.27
C THR A 120 17.17 -2.81 -1.19
N THR A 121 18.46 -2.80 -1.51
CA THR A 121 19.55 -2.47 -0.59
C THR A 121 20.26 -1.17 -0.98
N ILE A 122 20.95 -0.56 -0.02
CA ILE A 122 21.87 0.57 -0.30
C ILE A 122 22.90 0.17 -1.35
N GLU A 123 23.46 -1.04 -1.26
CA GLU A 123 24.42 -1.56 -2.25
C GLU A 123 23.86 -1.54 -3.67
N SER A 124 22.61 -1.96 -3.85
CA SER A 124 21.96 -1.97 -5.17
C SER A 124 21.72 -0.55 -5.70
N LEU A 125 21.34 0.40 -4.83
CA LEU A 125 21.18 1.80 -5.24
C LEU A 125 22.53 2.46 -5.59
N ILE A 126 23.59 2.15 -4.85
CA ILE A 126 24.96 2.58 -5.14
C ILE A 126 25.45 1.96 -6.45
N PHE A 127 25.16 0.68 -6.68
CA PHE A 127 25.46 0.01 -7.94
C PHE A 127 24.79 0.72 -9.11
N GLU A 128 23.52 1.12 -8.98
CA GLU A 128 22.81 1.87 -10.01
C GLU A 128 23.43 3.25 -10.28
N TYR A 129 23.84 3.95 -9.21
CA TYR A 129 24.54 5.22 -9.33
C TYR A 129 25.82 5.11 -10.17
N TYR A 130 26.66 4.12 -9.92
CA TYR A 130 27.95 3.98 -10.62
C TYR A 130 27.85 3.33 -12.00
N ASN A 131 26.92 2.39 -12.21
CA ASN A 131 26.89 1.57 -13.44
C ASN A 131 25.89 2.08 -14.49
N PHE A 132 24.83 2.78 -14.06
CA PHE A 132 23.81 3.33 -14.98
C PHE A 132 23.73 4.85 -14.94
N GLY A 133 24.28 5.49 -13.91
CA GLY A 133 24.25 6.94 -13.73
C GLY A 133 22.90 7.42 -13.19
N ILE A 134 22.95 8.15 -12.09
CA ILE A 134 21.80 8.87 -11.52
C ILE A 134 22.15 10.36 -11.47
N ASN A 135 21.42 11.18 -12.22
CA ASN A 135 21.53 12.62 -12.12
C ASN A 135 20.94 13.10 -10.79
N LEU A 136 21.83 13.54 -9.89
CA LEU A 136 21.47 14.09 -8.57
C LEU A 136 21.13 15.59 -8.61
N ASP A 137 21.36 16.26 -9.74
CA ASP A 137 21.16 17.70 -9.90
C ASP A 137 20.28 18.07 -11.11
N PRO A 138 19.08 17.47 -11.26
CA PRO A 138 18.13 17.96 -12.26
C PRO A 138 17.66 19.38 -11.88
N GLU A 139 17.33 20.18 -12.91
CA GLU A 139 17.05 21.62 -12.81
C GLU A 139 16.02 22.01 -11.73
N TYR A 140 15.06 21.14 -11.43
CA TYR A 140 14.00 21.38 -10.46
C TYR A 140 14.38 21.04 -9.00
N GLN A 141 15.54 20.43 -8.78
CA GLN A 141 16.03 20.14 -7.44
C GLN A 141 16.73 21.36 -6.84
N ARG A 142 16.59 21.53 -5.52
CA ARG A 142 17.44 22.46 -4.77
C ARG A 142 18.87 21.95 -4.68
N GLY A 143 19.81 22.84 -4.38
CA GLY A 143 21.20 22.46 -4.07
C GLY A 143 21.32 21.51 -2.87
N TYR A 144 22.54 21.04 -2.61
CA TYR A 144 22.81 20.30 -1.37
C TYR A 144 22.74 21.25 -0.18
N VAL A 145 21.97 20.89 0.85
CA VAL A 145 21.71 21.76 2.01
C VAL A 145 21.90 21.08 3.36
N TRP A 146 22.20 19.78 3.38
CA TRP A 146 22.45 19.04 4.62
C TRP A 146 23.81 19.42 5.21
N ASP A 147 23.84 19.66 6.51
CA ASP A 147 25.08 19.93 7.24
C ASP A 147 25.75 18.62 7.71
N ASP A 148 26.80 18.71 8.54
CA ASP A 148 27.44 17.51 9.11
C ASP A 148 26.48 16.73 10.03
N LYS A 149 25.57 17.42 10.73
CA LYS A 149 24.65 16.80 11.68
C LYS A 149 23.56 16.01 10.96
N ASP A 150 22.98 16.57 9.90
CA ASP A 150 22.02 15.88 9.03
C ASP A 150 22.61 14.60 8.45
N ARG A 151 23.86 14.68 7.97
CA ARG A 151 24.59 13.53 7.43
C ARG A 151 24.83 12.47 8.49
N GLU A 152 25.31 12.87 9.67
CA GLU A 152 25.53 11.96 10.79
C GLU A 152 24.24 11.26 11.21
N ASN A 153 23.12 11.99 11.31
CA ASN A 153 21.82 11.43 11.68
C ASN A 153 21.33 10.36 10.66
N LEU A 154 21.61 10.54 9.37
CA LEU A 154 21.31 9.53 8.36
C LEU A 154 22.14 8.25 8.59
N ILE A 155 23.44 8.40 8.82
CA ILE A 155 24.33 7.25 9.05
C ILE A 155 23.98 6.55 10.37
N ASP A 156 23.67 7.31 11.43
CA ASP A 156 23.12 6.79 12.70
C ASP A 156 21.86 5.96 12.44
N SER A 157 20.93 6.46 11.63
CA SER A 157 19.68 5.76 11.32
C SER A 157 19.93 4.41 10.64
N ILE A 158 20.95 4.31 9.79
CA ILE A 158 21.32 3.06 9.12
C ILE A 158 21.82 2.03 10.14
N PHE A 159 22.77 2.41 10.98
CA PHE A 159 23.36 1.50 11.96
C PHE A 159 22.39 1.14 13.10
N ASN A 160 21.40 1.98 13.39
CA ASN A 160 20.33 1.70 14.36
C ASN A 160 19.09 1.05 13.72
N ASN A 161 19.19 0.61 12.46
CA ASN A 161 18.11 -0.05 11.73
C ASN A 161 16.81 0.78 11.59
N ILE A 162 16.89 2.10 11.65
CA ILE A 162 15.78 3.04 11.45
C ILE A 162 15.49 3.19 9.94
N LYS A 163 14.23 3.41 9.54
CA LYS A 163 13.86 3.65 8.13
C LYS A 163 14.40 5.01 7.68
N ILE A 164 15.18 5.05 6.61
CA ILE A 164 15.79 6.30 6.09
C ILE A 164 14.96 7.00 5.01
N GLY A 165 13.65 6.74 5.00
CA GLY A 165 12.71 7.18 3.97
C GLY A 165 12.86 6.44 2.64
N GLU A 166 12.22 6.97 1.59
CA GLU A 166 12.10 6.34 0.27
C GLU A 166 12.91 7.14 -0.76
N PHE A 167 13.36 6.49 -1.83
CA PHE A 167 14.02 7.14 -2.96
C PHE A 167 13.11 7.05 -4.17
N ALA A 168 12.97 8.15 -4.90
CA ALA A 168 12.15 8.17 -6.11
C ALA A 168 13.04 8.52 -7.31
N LEU A 169 13.06 7.65 -8.32
CA LEU A 169 13.85 7.80 -9.53
C LEU A 169 12.95 7.85 -10.75
N ASN A 170 13.27 8.73 -11.70
CA ASN A 170 12.72 8.69 -13.03
C ASN A 170 13.70 8.01 -13.99
N HIS A 171 13.33 6.84 -14.52
CA HIS A 171 14.09 6.18 -15.57
C HIS A 171 13.84 6.91 -16.90
N LEU A 172 14.91 7.49 -17.43
CA LEU A 172 14.90 8.21 -18.70
C LEU A 172 14.74 7.26 -19.88
N SER A 173 14.31 7.81 -21.00
CA SER A 173 14.24 7.06 -22.25
C SER A 173 15.65 6.73 -22.78
N ASP A 174 15.77 5.68 -23.60
CA ASP A 174 17.05 5.29 -24.21
C ASP A 174 17.69 6.45 -24.99
N LYS A 175 16.87 7.26 -25.67
CA LYS A 175 17.31 8.49 -26.36
C LYS A 175 17.92 9.51 -25.40
N GLU A 176 17.26 9.77 -24.26
CA GLU A 176 17.79 10.69 -23.26
C GLU A 176 19.05 10.16 -22.59
N TRP A 177 19.16 8.84 -22.40
CA TRP A 177 20.38 8.22 -21.90
C TRP A 177 21.54 8.41 -22.88
N GLU A 178 21.32 8.20 -24.17
CA GLU A 178 22.32 8.45 -25.23
C GLU A 178 22.77 9.93 -25.27
N GLU A 179 21.84 10.87 -25.06
CA GLU A 179 22.13 12.31 -25.09
C GLU A 179 22.79 12.82 -23.80
N LYS A 180 22.35 12.35 -22.63
CA LYS A 180 22.73 12.90 -21.31
C LYS A 180 23.80 12.06 -20.58
N GLY A 181 23.94 10.78 -20.91
CA GLY A 181 24.91 9.86 -20.31
C GLY A 181 24.51 9.24 -18.97
N PHE A 182 23.27 9.41 -18.52
CA PHE A 182 22.73 8.81 -17.29
C PHE A 182 21.33 8.24 -17.51
N SER A 183 21.02 7.09 -16.91
CA SER A 183 19.75 6.41 -17.09
C SER A 183 18.65 6.94 -16.17
N TYR A 184 19.00 7.63 -15.09
CA TYR A 184 18.03 8.05 -14.07
C TYR A 184 18.18 9.52 -13.67
N GLU A 185 17.08 10.14 -13.28
CA GLU A 185 17.04 11.41 -12.55
C GLU A 185 16.44 11.19 -11.14
N ILE A 186 17.02 11.82 -10.12
CA ILE A 186 16.48 11.79 -8.75
C ILE A 186 15.26 12.72 -8.64
N VAL A 187 14.12 12.18 -8.22
CA VAL A 187 12.91 12.96 -7.92
C VAL A 187 12.81 13.24 -6.42
N ASP A 188 13.08 12.26 -5.57
CA ASP A 188 13.17 12.45 -4.13
C ASP A 188 14.27 11.58 -3.52
N GLY A 189 14.86 12.05 -2.42
CA GLY A 189 15.97 11.40 -1.74
C GLY A 189 17.35 11.93 -2.13
N LYS A 190 17.45 13.06 -2.85
CA LYS A 190 18.73 13.67 -3.28
C LYS A 190 19.75 13.77 -2.14
N GLN A 191 19.40 14.45 -1.06
CA GLN A 191 20.32 14.71 0.05
C GLN A 191 20.78 13.41 0.71
N ARG A 192 19.86 12.43 0.82
CA ARG A 192 20.15 11.10 1.36
C ARG A 192 21.11 10.33 0.47
N LEU A 193 20.81 10.22 -0.82
CA LEU A 193 21.67 9.48 -1.77
C LEU A 193 23.04 10.14 -1.90
N SER A 194 23.12 11.47 -1.99
CA SER A 194 24.39 12.20 -1.97
C SER A 194 25.22 11.88 -0.73
N THR A 195 24.58 11.78 0.44
CA THR A 195 25.24 11.44 1.71
C THR A 195 25.73 9.99 1.74
N LEU A 196 24.90 9.04 1.27
CA LEU A 196 25.28 7.63 1.17
C LEU A 196 26.53 7.45 0.29
N ILE A 197 26.54 8.10 -0.88
CA ILE A 197 27.68 8.07 -1.80
C ILE A 197 28.91 8.73 -1.17
N ALA A 198 28.75 9.91 -0.55
CA ALA A 198 29.86 10.60 0.09
C ALA A 198 30.48 9.79 1.24
N PHE A 199 29.67 9.08 2.03
CA PHE A 199 30.17 8.20 3.08
C PHE A 199 30.92 6.99 2.49
N TYR A 200 30.29 6.30 1.53
CA TYR A 200 30.88 5.16 0.82
C TYR A 200 32.23 5.50 0.17
N GLU A 201 32.37 6.71 -0.36
CA GLU A 201 33.60 7.23 -0.97
C GLU A 201 34.62 7.79 0.03
N ASN A 202 34.43 7.60 1.34
CA ASN A 202 35.31 8.11 2.40
C ASN A 202 35.46 9.65 2.38
N ARG A 203 34.44 10.41 1.95
CA ARG A 203 34.51 11.88 1.91
C ARG A 203 34.30 12.54 3.26
N PHE A 204 33.70 11.85 4.22
CA PHE A 204 33.55 12.31 5.60
C PHE A 204 33.53 11.12 6.57
N PRO A 205 33.99 11.30 7.82
CA PRO A 205 33.93 10.25 8.82
C PRO A 205 32.57 10.23 9.54
N TYR A 206 32.20 9.06 10.05
CA TYR A 206 31.11 8.88 11.02
C TYR A 206 31.72 8.38 12.33
N LYS A 207 31.53 9.13 13.41
CA LYS A 207 32.12 8.84 14.74
C LYS A 207 33.62 8.53 14.70
N GLY A 208 34.35 9.25 13.84
CA GLY A 208 35.80 9.11 13.67
C GLY A 208 36.27 8.03 12.68
N TYR A 209 35.36 7.28 12.06
CA TYR A 209 35.68 6.22 11.11
C TYR A 209 35.20 6.58 9.71
N TYR A 210 36.06 6.39 8.70
CA TYR A 210 35.62 6.41 7.31
C TYR A 210 35.08 5.02 6.90
N PHE A 211 34.38 4.93 5.77
CA PHE A 211 33.79 3.68 5.31
C PHE A 211 34.82 2.53 5.16
N ASN A 212 36.04 2.84 4.74
CA ASN A 212 37.13 1.85 4.61
C ASN A 212 37.64 1.35 5.96
N ASP A 213 37.47 2.12 7.03
CA ASP A 213 37.91 1.78 8.38
C ASP A 213 36.88 0.91 9.12
N LEU A 214 35.67 0.78 8.56
CA LEU A 214 34.59 0.00 9.16
C LEU A 214 34.92 -1.50 9.22
N SER A 215 34.43 -2.14 10.28
CA SER A 215 34.46 -3.59 10.38
C SER A 215 33.67 -4.25 9.25
N SER A 216 33.93 -5.53 8.97
CA SER A 216 33.15 -6.27 7.99
C SER A 216 31.66 -6.34 8.34
N ALA A 217 31.33 -6.37 9.64
CA ALA A 217 29.94 -6.39 10.13
C ALA A 217 29.24 -5.04 9.88
N ASP A 218 29.94 -3.92 10.11
CA ASP A 218 29.38 -2.59 9.90
C ASP A 218 29.21 -2.29 8.41
N ARG A 219 30.19 -2.67 7.57
CA ARG A 219 30.04 -2.56 6.11
C ARG A 219 28.86 -3.38 5.60
N TYR A 220 28.69 -4.60 6.12
CA TYR A 220 27.55 -5.44 5.78
C TYR A 220 26.23 -4.75 6.17
N THR A 221 26.14 -4.23 7.39
CA THR A 221 24.95 -3.52 7.90
C THR A 221 24.60 -2.31 7.03
N PHE A 222 25.59 -1.50 6.67
CA PHE A 222 25.39 -0.35 5.81
C PHE A 222 24.92 -0.75 4.41
N LEU A 223 25.65 -1.64 3.74
CA LEU A 223 25.38 -2.03 2.34
C LEU A 223 24.05 -2.78 2.20
N ASN A 224 23.69 -3.64 3.16
CA ASN A 224 22.49 -4.47 3.12
C ASN A 224 21.27 -3.81 3.81
N LYS A 225 21.38 -2.55 4.24
CA LYS A 225 20.23 -1.83 4.79
C LYS A 225 19.10 -1.82 3.76
N ASN A 226 17.94 -2.35 4.16
CA ASN A 226 16.76 -2.37 3.33
C ASN A 226 16.22 -0.95 3.13
N ILE A 227 16.02 -0.56 1.88
CA ILE A 227 15.49 0.72 1.45
C ILE A 227 14.36 0.51 0.45
N SER A 228 13.47 1.48 0.31
CA SER A 228 12.42 1.47 -0.70
C SER A 228 12.76 2.44 -1.82
N VAL A 229 12.76 1.94 -3.05
CA VAL A 229 13.03 2.72 -4.27
C VAL A 229 11.83 2.63 -5.20
N GLY A 230 11.21 3.77 -5.49
CA GLY A 230 10.16 3.94 -6.47
C GLY A 230 10.74 4.35 -7.81
N LYS A 231 10.36 3.64 -8.88
CA LYS A 231 10.81 3.97 -10.23
C LYS A 231 9.63 4.29 -11.14
N THR A 232 9.73 5.42 -11.83
CA THR A 232 8.91 5.72 -13.02
C THR A 232 9.70 5.44 -14.28
N ARG A 233 9.02 5.43 -15.43
CA ARG A 233 9.68 5.25 -16.73
C ARG A 233 9.10 6.24 -17.74
N ASN A 234 9.99 6.91 -18.46
CA ASN A 234 9.66 7.77 -19.60
C ASN A 234 8.59 8.84 -19.28
N LEU A 235 8.62 9.41 -18.07
CA LEU A 235 7.71 10.52 -17.74
C LEU A 235 8.10 11.78 -18.51
N GLU A 236 7.09 12.52 -18.97
CA GLU A 236 7.32 13.87 -19.48
C GLU A 236 7.77 14.79 -18.35
N LYS A 237 8.53 15.84 -18.68
CA LYS A 237 9.04 16.82 -17.68
C LYS A 237 7.91 17.36 -16.79
N LYS A 238 6.73 17.62 -17.36
CA LYS A 238 5.55 18.08 -16.60
C LYS A 238 5.12 17.07 -15.52
N ASP A 239 5.07 15.79 -15.85
CA ASP A 239 4.66 14.73 -14.94
C ASP A 239 5.68 14.54 -13.81
N VAL A 240 6.99 14.64 -14.13
CA VAL A 240 8.06 14.61 -13.12
C VAL A 240 7.93 15.77 -12.14
N LEU A 241 7.61 16.97 -12.62
CA LEU A 241 7.42 18.15 -11.77
C LEU A 241 6.15 18.04 -10.90
N GLU A 242 5.04 17.57 -11.47
CA GLU A 242 3.81 17.32 -10.71
C GLU A 242 4.08 16.29 -9.60
N TYR A 243 4.79 15.21 -9.93
CA TYR A 243 5.15 14.19 -8.97
C TYR A 243 6.06 14.73 -7.85
N PHE A 244 7.11 15.49 -8.20
CA PHE A 244 7.98 16.17 -7.24
C PHE A 244 7.17 17.03 -6.25
N LEU A 245 6.20 17.81 -6.75
CA LEU A 245 5.34 18.64 -5.92
C LEU A 245 4.42 17.81 -5.01
N VAL A 246 3.86 16.71 -5.50
CA VAL A 246 3.00 15.82 -4.70
C VAL A 246 3.78 15.22 -3.54
N LEU A 247 4.97 14.66 -3.78
CA LEU A 247 5.80 14.07 -2.72
C LEU A 247 6.15 15.08 -1.63
N ASN A 248 6.64 16.24 -2.04
CA ASN A 248 7.14 17.26 -1.11
C ASN A 248 6.01 17.99 -0.36
N ARG A 249 4.75 17.90 -0.82
CA ARG A 249 3.58 18.52 -0.15
C ARG A 249 2.74 17.52 0.65
N ALA A 250 2.75 16.25 0.28
CA ALA A 250 1.95 15.22 0.95
C ALA A 250 2.53 14.84 2.32
N GLY A 251 3.85 14.96 2.49
CA GLY A 251 4.51 14.82 3.79
C GLY A 251 4.25 16.04 4.67
N ARG A 252 3.14 16.07 5.41
CA ARG A 252 3.08 16.94 6.59
C ARG A 252 4.15 16.44 7.56
N CYS A 253 5.03 17.33 8.03
CA CYS A 253 5.82 17.05 9.24
C CYS A 253 4.84 16.71 10.37
N MET A 254 5.19 15.68 11.14
CA MET A 254 4.57 15.47 12.45
C MET A 254 4.84 16.72 13.28
N ASP A 255 3.88 17.17 14.08
CA ASP A 255 4.11 18.35 14.90
C ASP A 255 5.25 18.11 15.90
N GLU A 256 6.09 19.11 16.12
CA GLU A 256 7.26 19.03 16.99
C GLU A 256 6.88 18.66 18.44
N GLU A 257 5.70 19.10 18.90
CA GLU A 257 5.19 18.83 20.25
C GLU A 257 4.94 17.31 20.46
N HIS A 258 4.48 16.62 19.43
CA HIS A 258 4.29 15.17 19.43
C HIS A 258 5.62 14.42 19.38
N LEU A 259 6.61 14.91 18.63
CA LEU A 259 7.95 14.30 18.58
C LEU A 259 8.65 14.39 19.94
N THR A 260 8.63 15.55 20.60
CA THR A 260 9.19 15.71 21.96
C THR A 260 8.54 14.77 22.96
N LYS A 261 7.21 14.58 22.89
CA LYS A 261 6.51 13.64 23.76
C LYS A 261 6.99 12.19 23.58
N VAL A 262 7.32 11.78 22.35
CA VAL A 262 7.83 10.43 22.07
C VAL A 262 9.28 10.28 22.54
N GLU A 263 10.07 11.35 22.50
CA GLU A 263 11.43 11.38 23.05
C GLU A 263 11.44 11.19 24.58
N ASP A 264 10.54 11.88 25.31
CA ASP A 264 10.39 11.72 26.76
C ASP A 264 10.02 10.27 27.12
N MET A 265 9.10 9.65 26.36
CA MET A 265 8.72 8.25 26.56
C MET A 265 9.88 7.29 26.34
N LEU A 266 10.75 7.55 25.36
CA LEU A 266 11.93 6.73 25.10
C LEU A 266 12.94 6.83 26.25
N HIS A 267 13.12 8.03 26.81
CA HIS A 267 14.02 8.25 27.94
C HIS A 267 13.59 7.44 29.17
N ASP A 268 12.29 7.50 29.51
CA ASP A 268 11.71 6.75 30.63
C ASP A 268 11.95 5.23 30.52
N GLU A 269 11.86 4.65 29.31
CA GLU A 269 12.08 3.22 29.13
C GLU A 269 13.56 2.82 29.18
N LEU A 270 14.46 3.69 28.72
CA LEU A 270 15.90 3.46 28.85
C LEU A 270 16.38 3.55 30.31
N GLU A 271 15.74 4.37 31.14
CA GLU A 271 16.03 4.41 32.58
C GLU A 271 15.54 3.15 33.29
N LYS A 272 14.37 2.61 32.93
CA LYS A 272 13.86 1.35 33.49
C LYS A 272 14.74 0.15 33.12
N ASP A 273 15.16 0.05 31.86
CA ASP A 273 16.07 -1.00 31.39
C ASP A 273 17.44 -0.98 32.10
N ASN A 274 17.90 0.21 32.53
CA ASN A 274 19.14 0.36 33.30
C ASN A 274 18.97 -0.01 34.78
N ILE A 275 17.78 0.20 35.36
CA ILE A 275 17.49 -0.18 36.76
C ILE A 275 17.32 -1.71 36.89
N GLU A 276 16.79 -2.39 35.87
CA GLU A 276 16.61 -3.85 35.89
C GLU A 276 17.92 -4.64 35.61
N ARG A 277 18.99 -3.97 35.17
CA ARG A 277 20.30 -4.57 34.89
C ARG A 277 21.34 -4.38 36.02
N VAL A 278 20.96 -3.75 37.13
CA VAL A 278 21.77 -3.57 38.36
C VAL A 278 21.29 -4.52 39.44
#